data_AF-A0A7J2IYQ7-F1
#
_entry.id   AF-A0A7J2IYQ7-F1
#
_cell.length_a   1.000
_cell.length_b   1.000
_cell.length_c   1.000
_cell.angle_alpha   90.00
_cell.angle_beta   90.00
_cell.angle_gamma   90.00
#
_symmetry.space_group_name_H-M   'P 1'
#
loop_
_entity.id
_entity.type
_entity.pdbx_description
1 polymer ?
#
loop_
_entity_poly.entity_id
_entity_poly.type
_entity_poly.pdbx_seq_one_letter_code
_entity_poly.pdbx_strand_id
1 'polypeptide(L)'
;MENKTLISLIFILIMVFGTAGYAILSRPREAEENVVSYDGFKFFRTAGGWKTTVEVGKGKYEIFTYHLPTEVENISTNGSFSLQDFTNKALYVVVSNENDAAISSELITALHPFLKRYQFACPKEKANESFCTENDLPLKDCKDAGFDKAIVMLEKGNETKISFENGCLRIEGKDNSELIKACEKAIFVIFKIL
;
A
#
# COMPACT_ATOMS: atom_id res chain seq x y z
N MET A 1 -66.33 -8.12 2.02
CA MET A 1 -65.10 -7.31 2.24
C MET A 1 -65.08 -6.25 1.16
N GLU A 2 -65.18 -4.98 1.56
CA GLU A 2 -65.20 -3.85 0.62
C GLU A 2 -63.88 -3.79 -0.16
N ASN A 3 -63.92 -3.45 -1.45
CA ASN A 3 -62.75 -3.33 -2.32
C ASN A 3 -61.61 -2.47 -1.71
N LYS A 4 -61.93 -1.58 -0.77
CA LYS A 4 -60.97 -0.75 -0.03
C LYS A 4 -60.04 -1.56 0.88
N THR A 5 -60.53 -2.62 1.52
CA THR A 5 -59.72 -3.51 2.37
C THR A 5 -58.77 -4.40 1.58
N LEU A 6 -59.16 -4.84 0.38
CA LEU A 6 -58.32 -5.65 -0.50
C LEU A 6 -57.13 -4.84 -1.04
N ILE A 7 -57.39 -3.58 -1.46
CA ILE A 7 -56.37 -2.68 -1.98
C ILE A 7 -55.31 -2.36 -0.91
N SER A 8 -55.74 -2.08 0.33
CA SER A 8 -54.83 -1.80 1.43
C SER A 8 -53.91 -2.99 1.76
N LEU A 9 -54.44 -4.22 1.71
CA LEU A 9 -53.65 -5.43 1.94
C LEU A 9 -52.56 -5.64 0.86
N ILE A 10 -52.89 -5.35 -0.41
CA ILE A 10 -51.94 -5.47 -1.53
C ILE A 10 -50.78 -4.49 -1.35
N PHE A 11 -51.05 -3.25 -0.95
CA PHE A 11 -49.98 -2.26 -0.72
C PHE A 11 -49.04 -2.65 0.42
N ILE A 12 -49.57 -3.23 1.51
CA ILE A 12 -48.75 -3.72 2.62
C ILE A 12 -47.86 -4.88 2.14
N LEU A 13 -48.42 -5.81 1.35
CA LEU A 13 -47.65 -6.92 0.79
C LEU A 13 -46.49 -6.41 -0.09
N ILE A 14 -46.76 -5.44 -0.97
CA ILE A 14 -45.73 -4.86 -1.86
C ILE A 14 -44.59 -4.22 -1.06
N MET A 15 -44.88 -3.53 0.04
CA MET A 15 -43.84 -2.92 0.88
C MET A 15 -42.99 -3.97 1.62
N VAL A 16 -43.61 -5.04 2.12
CA VAL A 16 -42.92 -6.13 2.82
C VAL A 16 -42.06 -6.96 1.86
N PHE A 17 -42.58 -7.30 0.68
CA PHE A 17 -41.81 -8.04 -0.33
C PHE A 17 -40.73 -7.17 -1.00
N GLY A 18 -40.94 -5.86 -1.13
CA GLY A 18 -39.93 -4.94 -1.65
C GLY A 18 -38.70 -4.83 -0.73
N THR A 19 -38.91 -4.77 0.59
CA THR A 19 -37.81 -4.72 1.57
C THR A 19 -37.11 -6.07 1.74
N ALA A 20 -37.86 -7.19 1.73
CA ALA A 20 -37.29 -8.53 1.74
C ALA A 20 -36.49 -8.84 0.46
N GLY A 21 -36.98 -8.38 -0.70
CA GLY A 21 -36.28 -8.50 -1.98
C GLY A 21 -34.94 -7.77 -1.97
N TYR A 22 -34.89 -6.54 -1.43
CA TYR A 22 -33.64 -5.81 -1.26
C TYR A 22 -32.65 -6.55 -0.34
N ALA A 23 -33.09 -7.07 0.80
CA ALA A 23 -32.22 -7.82 1.71
C ALA A 23 -31.61 -9.10 1.10
N ILE A 24 -32.30 -9.73 0.15
CA ILE A 24 -31.83 -10.95 -0.53
C ILE A 24 -30.94 -10.61 -1.75
N LEU A 25 -31.27 -9.57 -2.52
CA LEU A 25 -30.48 -9.10 -3.66
C LEU A 25 -29.23 -8.30 -3.25
N SER A 26 -29.22 -7.69 -2.07
CA SER A 26 -28.08 -6.94 -1.54
C SER A 26 -27.04 -7.81 -0.83
N ARG A 27 -27.18 -9.15 -0.82
CA ARG A 27 -26.03 -10.01 -0.54
C ARG A 27 -25.09 -9.90 -1.74
N PRO A 28 -23.89 -9.32 -1.60
CA PRO A 28 -22.93 -9.40 -2.67
C PRO A 28 -22.67 -10.89 -2.92
N ARG A 29 -23.01 -11.36 -4.12
CA ARG A 29 -22.34 -12.54 -4.65
C ARG A 29 -20.88 -12.14 -4.76
N GLU A 30 -20.07 -12.51 -3.77
CA GLU A 30 -18.63 -12.59 -3.95
C GLU A 30 -18.39 -13.62 -5.04
N ALA A 31 -18.31 -13.16 -6.28
CA ALA A 31 -17.90 -13.97 -7.40
C ALA A 31 -16.42 -14.34 -7.15
N GLU A 32 -16.15 -15.65 -7.08
CA GLU A 32 -14.81 -16.23 -6.88
C GLU A 32 -13.76 -15.72 -7.90
N GLU A 33 -14.18 -15.12 -9.02
CA GLU A 33 -13.30 -14.47 -10.01
C GLU A 33 -12.54 -13.24 -9.49
N ASN A 34 -12.92 -12.66 -8.34
CA ASN A 34 -12.30 -11.44 -7.82
C ASN A 34 -11.28 -11.67 -6.68
N VAL A 35 -10.91 -12.92 -6.40
CA VAL A 35 -10.00 -13.26 -5.29
C VAL A 35 -8.84 -14.11 -5.76
N VAL A 36 -7.61 -13.67 -5.49
CA VAL A 36 -6.38 -14.45 -5.70
C VAL A 36 -5.78 -14.81 -4.35
N SER A 37 -5.34 -16.05 -4.17
CA SER A 37 -4.67 -16.48 -2.94
C SER A 37 -3.16 -16.63 -3.17
N TYR A 38 -2.36 -16.14 -2.23
CA TYR A 38 -0.90 -16.26 -2.24
C TYR A 38 -0.40 -16.48 -0.82
N ASP A 39 0.32 -17.57 -0.57
CA ASP A 39 0.92 -17.93 0.73
C ASP A 39 0.02 -17.69 1.96
N GLY A 40 -1.25 -18.12 1.86
CA GLY A 40 -2.24 -17.95 2.94
C GLY A 40 -2.92 -16.57 3.01
N PHE A 41 -2.45 -15.60 2.23
CA PHE A 41 -3.09 -14.30 2.06
C PHE A 41 -4.12 -14.33 0.93
N LYS A 42 -5.21 -13.56 1.08
CA LYS A 42 -6.23 -13.35 0.05
C LYS A 42 -6.12 -11.92 -0.48
N PHE A 43 -6.10 -11.79 -1.80
CA PHE A 43 -6.07 -10.54 -2.54
C PHE A 43 -7.40 -10.35 -3.24
N PHE A 44 -8.10 -9.28 -2.91
CA PHE A 44 -9.39 -8.92 -3.47
C PHE A 44 -9.21 -7.85 -4.54
N ARG A 45 -9.75 -8.09 -5.73
CA ARG A 45 -9.71 -7.12 -6.84
C ARG A 45 -10.57 -5.90 -6.51
N THR A 46 -10.05 -4.72 -6.79
CA THR A 46 -10.75 -3.44 -6.69
C THR A 46 -10.69 -2.69 -8.02
N ALA A 47 -11.34 -1.52 -8.11
CA ALA A 47 -11.28 -0.67 -9.30
C ALA A 47 -9.86 -0.16 -9.61
N GLY A 48 -9.00 -0.01 -8.59
CA GLY A 48 -7.67 0.57 -8.73
C GLY A 48 -6.51 -0.42 -8.63
N GLY A 49 -6.74 -1.66 -8.20
CA GLY A 49 -5.67 -2.59 -7.86
C GLY A 49 -6.18 -3.73 -6.98
N TRP A 50 -5.32 -4.27 -6.13
CA TRP A 50 -5.58 -5.35 -5.20
C TRP A 50 -5.56 -4.86 -3.76
N LYS A 51 -6.40 -5.47 -2.92
CA LYS A 51 -6.37 -5.30 -1.48
C LYS A 51 -6.12 -6.62 -0.79
N THR A 52 -5.26 -6.60 0.22
CA THR A 52 -5.10 -7.73 1.13
C THR A 52 -5.16 -7.25 2.58
N THR A 53 -5.38 -8.17 3.50
CA THR A 53 -5.40 -7.88 4.93
C THR A 53 -4.27 -8.63 5.61
N VAL A 54 -3.45 -7.90 6.37
CA VAL A 54 -2.38 -8.46 7.19
C VAL A 54 -2.70 -8.33 8.66
N GLU A 55 -2.31 -9.34 9.44
CA GLU A 55 -2.46 -9.33 10.89
C GLU A 55 -1.12 -8.90 11.52
N VAL A 56 -1.13 -7.78 12.24
CA VAL A 56 0.04 -7.27 12.96
C VAL A 56 -0.32 -7.12 14.44
N GLY A 57 0.26 -7.97 15.28
CA GLY A 57 -0.08 -8.05 16.69
C GLY A 57 -1.53 -8.47 16.90
N LYS A 58 -2.38 -7.55 17.37
CA LYS A 58 -3.83 -7.76 17.55
C LYS A 58 -4.69 -7.00 16.52
N GLY A 59 -4.05 -6.25 15.63
CA GLY A 59 -4.72 -5.42 14.63
C GLY A 59 -4.77 -6.08 13.26
N LYS A 60 -5.77 -5.71 12.47
CA LYS A 60 -5.88 -6.03 11.05
C LYS A 60 -5.67 -4.77 10.24
N TYR A 61 -4.81 -4.85 9.24
CA TYR A 61 -4.44 -3.71 8.42
C TYR A 61 -4.64 -4.06 6.95
N GLU A 62 -5.27 -3.15 6.21
CA GLU A 62 -5.43 -3.30 4.77
C GLU A 62 -4.19 -2.77 4.06
N ILE A 63 -3.69 -3.55 3.11
CA ILE A 63 -2.63 -3.16 2.19
C ILE A 63 -3.25 -3.08 0.80
N PHE A 64 -2.94 -2.00 0.09
CA PHE A 64 -3.31 -1.81 -1.30
C PHE A 64 -2.06 -1.90 -2.18
N THR A 65 -2.17 -2.58 -3.31
CA THR A 65 -1.10 -2.71 -4.32
C THR A 65 -1.69 -2.79 -5.73
N TYR A 66 -0.96 -2.34 -6.73
CA TYR A 66 -1.30 -2.49 -8.14
C TYR A 66 -0.97 -3.88 -8.68
N HIS A 67 0.09 -4.51 -8.16
CA HIS A 67 0.54 -5.85 -8.54
C HIS A 67 0.30 -6.88 -7.43
N LEU A 68 0.25 -8.15 -7.82
CA LEU A 68 0.26 -9.31 -6.92
C LEU A 68 1.69 -9.71 -6.55
N PRO A 69 1.88 -10.46 -5.44
CA PRO A 69 3.21 -10.96 -5.05
C PRO A 69 3.92 -11.73 -6.16
N THR A 70 3.20 -12.56 -6.92
CA THR A 70 3.72 -13.34 -8.06
C THR A 70 4.31 -12.49 -9.18
N GLU A 71 3.89 -11.24 -9.31
CA GLU A 71 4.36 -10.34 -10.37
C GLU A 71 5.67 -9.64 -10.01
N VAL A 72 6.01 -9.61 -8.72
CA VAL A 72 7.17 -8.88 -8.20
C VAL A 72 8.17 -9.77 -7.44
N GLU A 73 7.84 -11.04 -7.22
CA GLU A 73 8.67 -11.96 -6.42
C GLU A 73 10.10 -12.14 -6.96
N ASN A 74 10.28 -12.05 -8.27
CA ASN A 74 11.56 -12.17 -8.97
C ASN A 74 12.47 -10.93 -8.86
N ILE A 75 11.99 -9.83 -8.29
CA ILE A 75 12.83 -8.64 -8.05
C ILE A 75 13.85 -8.98 -6.96
N SER A 76 15.14 -8.80 -7.29
CA SER A 76 16.23 -9.13 -6.37
C SER A 76 16.15 -8.31 -5.08
N THR A 77 16.35 -8.98 -3.95
CA THR A 77 16.31 -8.39 -2.61
C THR A 77 17.62 -8.73 -1.90
N ASN A 78 18.40 -7.70 -1.58
CA ASN A 78 19.67 -7.83 -0.87
C ASN A 78 19.51 -7.33 0.57
N GLY A 79 19.90 -8.16 1.55
CA GLY A 79 19.67 -7.88 2.97
C GLY A 79 18.29 -8.36 3.44
N SER A 80 18.02 -8.21 4.74
CA SER A 80 16.79 -8.64 5.38
C SER A 80 16.18 -7.48 6.16
N PHE A 81 14.89 -7.27 5.97
CA PHE A 81 14.12 -6.23 6.63
C PHE A 81 12.68 -6.69 6.84
N SER A 82 12.01 -6.02 7.75
CA SER A 82 10.67 -6.36 8.23
C SER A 82 10.00 -5.11 8.77
N LEU A 83 8.72 -5.22 9.13
CA LEU A 83 7.99 -4.13 9.77
C LEU A 83 8.66 -3.55 11.03
N GLN A 84 9.38 -4.39 11.78
CA GLN A 84 10.09 -3.98 13.00
C GLN A 84 11.17 -2.93 12.70
N ASP A 85 11.77 -2.96 11.51
CA ASP A 85 12.82 -2.03 11.11
C ASP A 85 12.31 -0.59 10.95
N PHE A 86 11.00 -0.42 10.77
CA PHE A 86 10.31 0.85 10.58
C PHE A 86 9.43 1.26 11.77
N THR A 87 9.02 0.30 12.61
CA THR A 87 8.07 0.52 13.71
C THR A 87 8.59 1.53 14.74
N ASN A 88 7.76 2.53 15.07
CA ASN A 88 8.05 3.61 16.02
C ASN A 88 9.30 4.45 15.66
N LYS A 89 9.72 4.47 14.40
CA LYS A 89 10.79 5.33 13.89
C LYS A 89 10.25 6.52 13.12
N ALA A 90 11.07 7.57 13.02
CA ALA A 90 10.84 8.63 12.04
C ALA A 90 11.31 8.15 10.66
N LEU A 91 10.40 8.09 9.70
CA LEU A 91 10.72 7.70 8.32
C LEU A 91 11.09 8.92 7.49
N TYR A 92 12.26 8.91 6.86
CA TYR A 92 12.59 9.85 5.80
C TYR A 92 12.51 9.14 4.45
N VAL A 93 11.68 9.67 3.56
CA VAL A 93 11.53 9.16 2.19
C VAL A 93 12.31 10.07 1.26
N VAL A 94 13.47 9.60 0.84
CA VAL A 94 14.42 10.30 -0.02
C VAL A 94 14.01 10.11 -1.47
N VAL A 95 13.55 11.19 -2.10
CA VAL A 95 13.00 11.24 -3.46
C VAL A 95 13.59 12.41 -4.22
N SER A 96 13.65 12.30 -5.55
CA SER A 96 14.27 13.35 -6.38
C SER A 96 13.28 14.36 -6.97
N ASN A 97 12.01 13.98 -7.10
CA ASN A 97 10.99 14.78 -7.79
C ASN A 97 9.57 14.37 -7.34
N GLU A 98 8.56 15.09 -7.80
CA GLU A 98 7.15 14.83 -7.47
C GLU A 98 6.66 13.45 -7.91
N ASN A 99 7.14 12.93 -9.05
CA ASN A 99 6.73 11.59 -9.51
C ASN A 99 7.26 10.50 -8.58
N ASP A 100 8.52 10.60 -8.14
CA ASP A 100 9.10 9.65 -7.18
C ASP A 100 8.36 9.72 -5.83
N ALA A 101 7.98 10.93 -5.39
CA ALA A 101 7.15 11.12 -4.20
C ALA A 101 5.78 10.44 -4.35
N ALA A 102 5.12 10.59 -5.50
CA ALA A 102 3.87 9.92 -5.80
C ALA A 102 4.01 8.39 -5.83
N ILE A 103 5.09 7.86 -6.42
CA ILE A 103 5.37 6.41 -6.46
C ILE A 103 5.54 5.84 -5.04
N SER A 104 6.18 6.59 -4.14
CA SER A 104 6.38 6.15 -2.75
C SER A 104 5.11 6.15 -1.88
N SER A 105 4.00 6.73 -2.36
CA SER A 105 2.80 6.98 -1.55
C SER A 105 2.15 5.70 -1.02
N GLU A 106 2.13 4.61 -1.78
CA GLU A 106 1.58 3.33 -1.33
C GLU A 106 2.43 2.70 -0.21
N LEU A 107 3.76 2.77 -0.34
CA LEU A 107 4.68 2.31 0.70
C LEU A 107 4.52 3.13 1.99
N ILE A 108 4.41 4.46 1.87
CA ILE A 108 4.16 5.34 3.01
C ILE A 108 2.81 4.99 3.64
N THR A 109 1.76 4.80 2.85
CA THR A 109 0.41 4.49 3.34
C THR A 109 0.38 3.17 4.08
N ALA A 110 1.04 2.14 3.56
CA ALA A 110 1.15 0.84 4.21
C ALA A 110 1.92 0.93 5.54
N LEU A 111 2.99 1.72 5.61
CA LEU A 111 3.81 1.86 6.81
C LEU A 111 3.23 2.83 7.85
N HIS A 112 2.47 3.84 7.42
CA HIS A 112 2.02 4.97 8.25
C HIS A 112 1.46 4.58 9.63
N PRO A 113 0.61 3.54 9.77
CA PRO A 113 0.08 3.14 11.08
C PRO A 113 1.14 2.70 12.10
N PHE A 114 2.35 2.39 11.64
CA PHE A 114 3.44 1.86 12.46
C PHE A 114 4.58 2.87 12.67
N LEU A 115 4.55 4.01 11.98
CA LEU A 115 5.59 5.03 12.07
C LEU A 115 5.34 5.98 13.24
N LYS A 116 6.42 6.55 13.78
CA LYS A 116 6.30 7.68 14.72
C LYS A 116 5.89 8.96 13.98
N ARG A 117 6.46 9.15 12.79
CA ARG A 117 6.17 10.21 11.81
C ARG A 117 6.87 9.87 10.50
N TYR A 118 6.48 10.51 9.40
CA TYR A 118 7.24 10.48 8.15
C TYR A 118 7.47 11.89 7.60
N GLN A 119 8.50 12.06 6.77
CA GLN A 119 8.79 13.30 6.05
C GLN A 119 9.48 12.96 4.72
N PHE A 120 9.16 13.69 3.66
CA PHE A 120 9.98 13.65 2.44
C PHE A 120 11.34 14.30 2.68
N ALA A 121 12.35 13.82 1.97
CA ALA A 121 13.71 14.33 2.02
C ALA A 121 14.31 14.29 0.62
N CYS A 122 15.38 15.05 0.42
CA CYS A 122 16.12 15.05 -0.82
C CYS A 122 17.48 14.36 -0.69
N PRO A 123 17.94 13.70 -1.75
CA PRO A 123 19.29 13.15 -1.79
C PRO A 123 20.30 14.31 -1.83
N LYS A 124 21.46 14.13 -1.20
CA LYS A 124 22.46 15.21 -1.01
C LYS A 124 22.99 15.75 -2.34
N GLU A 125 23.11 14.90 -3.34
CA GLU A 125 23.51 15.22 -4.71
C GLU A 125 22.51 16.10 -5.47
N LYS A 126 21.24 16.17 -5.02
CA LYS A 126 20.18 16.98 -5.63
C LYS A 126 19.71 18.13 -4.75
N ALA A 127 20.53 18.54 -3.78
CA ALA A 127 20.19 19.58 -2.82
C ALA A 127 19.73 20.91 -3.46
N ASN A 128 20.19 21.20 -4.69
CA ASN A 128 19.90 22.44 -5.40
C ASN A 128 18.76 22.30 -6.43
N GLU A 129 18.13 21.13 -6.57
CA GLU A 129 16.99 20.97 -7.48
C GLU A 129 15.77 21.71 -6.94
N SER A 130 14.94 22.26 -7.84
CA SER A 130 13.78 23.09 -7.47
C SER A 130 12.81 22.35 -6.54
N PHE A 131 12.57 21.06 -6.79
CA PHE A 131 11.75 20.22 -5.93
C PHE A 131 12.22 20.25 -4.47
N CYS A 132 13.53 20.25 -4.22
CA CYS A 132 14.11 20.24 -2.88
C CYS A 132 14.09 21.62 -2.23
N THR A 133 14.43 22.66 -2.98
CA THR A 133 14.58 24.03 -2.46
C THR A 133 13.24 24.72 -2.27
N GLU A 134 12.30 24.57 -3.20
CA GLU A 134 10.97 25.20 -3.13
C GLU A 134 10.09 24.59 -2.02
N ASN A 135 10.33 23.32 -1.65
CA ASN A 135 9.61 22.62 -0.59
C ASN A 135 10.36 22.56 0.75
N ASP A 136 11.53 23.21 0.86
CA ASP A 136 12.39 23.21 2.06
C ASP A 136 12.63 21.79 2.64
N LEU A 137 12.94 20.83 1.75
CA LEU A 137 13.09 19.44 2.14
C LEU A 137 14.47 19.18 2.77
N PRO A 138 14.54 18.44 3.89
CA PRO A 138 15.81 18.12 4.51
C PRO A 138 16.65 17.19 3.61
N LEU A 139 17.96 17.39 3.63
CA LEU A 139 18.89 16.49 2.94
C LEU A 139 19.15 15.25 3.79
N LYS A 140 18.96 14.07 3.21
CA LYS A 140 19.15 12.77 3.86
C LYS A 140 19.81 11.76 2.93
N ASP A 141 20.63 10.89 3.51
CA ASP A 141 21.14 9.69 2.85
C ASP A 141 21.10 8.49 3.81
N CYS A 142 21.54 7.32 3.36
CA CYS A 142 21.58 6.14 4.21
C CYS A 142 22.45 6.27 5.47
N LYS A 143 23.39 7.22 5.54
CA LYS A 143 24.22 7.44 6.74
C LYS A 143 23.44 8.15 7.84
N ASP A 144 22.31 8.76 7.49
CA ASP A 144 21.37 9.38 8.44
C ASP A 144 20.43 8.34 9.11
N ALA A 145 20.44 7.08 8.66
CA ALA A 145 19.71 6.00 9.30
C ALA A 145 20.26 5.71 10.70
N GLY A 146 19.40 5.25 11.60
CA GLY A 146 19.80 4.99 12.98
C GLY A 146 18.74 4.28 13.80
N PHE A 147 18.91 4.34 15.13
CA PHE A 147 18.01 3.66 16.06
C PHE A 147 16.57 4.20 15.98
N ASP A 148 16.40 5.53 15.89
CA ASP A 148 15.11 6.21 15.88
C ASP A 148 14.67 6.69 14.49
N LYS A 149 15.46 6.40 13.45
CA LYS A 149 15.26 6.87 12.07
C LYS A 149 15.42 5.74 11.07
N ALA A 150 14.44 5.61 10.18
CA ALA A 150 14.53 4.77 9.00
C ALA A 150 14.63 5.66 7.76
N ILE A 151 15.44 5.25 6.79
CA ILE A 151 15.58 5.93 5.51
C ILE A 151 15.03 5.01 4.43
N VAL A 152 14.18 5.52 3.56
CA VAL A 152 13.76 4.87 2.33
C VAL A 152 14.21 5.74 1.17
N MET A 153 15.01 5.20 0.26
CA MET A 153 15.59 5.95 -0.84
C MET A 153 15.10 5.37 -2.17
N LEU A 154 14.42 6.19 -2.96
CA LEU A 154 13.92 5.83 -4.29
C LEU A 154 14.87 6.39 -5.33
N GLU A 155 15.40 5.52 -6.18
CA GLU A 155 16.36 5.88 -7.21
C GLU A 155 16.00 5.23 -8.55
N LYS A 156 16.29 5.93 -9.64
CA LYS A 156 16.33 5.33 -10.97
C LYS A 156 17.73 4.80 -11.22
N GLY A 157 17.81 3.59 -11.72
CA GLY A 157 19.08 2.98 -12.04
C GLY A 157 19.00 2.00 -13.21
N ASN A 158 19.94 1.07 -13.28
CA ASN A 158 20.06 0.15 -14.40
C ASN A 158 19.31 -1.17 -14.15
N GLU A 159 18.97 -1.45 -12.90
CA GLU A 159 18.33 -2.69 -12.47
C GLU A 159 17.11 -2.40 -11.60
N THR A 160 16.18 -3.36 -11.55
CA THR A 160 15.07 -3.33 -10.59
C THR A 160 15.47 -4.17 -9.40
N LYS A 161 15.73 -3.55 -8.25
CA LYS A 161 16.19 -4.25 -7.04
C LYS A 161 15.90 -3.48 -5.78
N ILE A 162 15.92 -4.20 -4.66
CA ILE A 162 15.79 -3.63 -3.33
C ILE A 162 17.02 -4.05 -2.53
N SER A 163 17.56 -3.13 -1.75
CA SER A 163 18.61 -3.45 -0.79
C SER A 163 18.33 -2.80 0.55
N PHE A 164 18.66 -3.50 1.63
CA PHE A 164 18.52 -2.99 2.98
C PHE A 164 19.80 -3.16 3.77
N GLU A 165 20.28 -2.07 4.34
CA GLU A 165 21.45 -2.06 5.19
C GLU A 165 21.32 -0.98 6.26
N ASN A 166 21.60 -1.33 7.52
CA ASN A 166 21.70 -0.39 8.65
C ASN A 166 20.49 0.57 8.79
N GLY A 167 19.26 0.09 8.55
CA GLY A 167 18.05 0.92 8.67
C GLY A 167 17.76 1.80 7.45
N CYS A 168 18.52 1.62 6.36
CA CYS A 168 18.26 2.24 5.07
C CYS A 168 17.75 1.22 4.07
N LEU A 169 16.55 1.45 3.53
CA LEU A 169 15.97 0.71 2.42
C LEU A 169 16.19 1.48 1.12
N ARG A 170 16.96 0.93 0.19
CA ARG A 170 17.13 1.47 -1.16
C ARG A 170 16.26 0.69 -2.13
N ILE A 171 15.48 1.41 -2.92
CA ILE A 171 14.56 0.87 -3.92
C ILE A 171 14.99 1.47 -5.26
N GLU A 172 15.51 0.61 -6.14
CA GLU A 172 15.99 0.99 -7.47
C GLU A 172 15.03 0.42 -8.53
N GLY A 173 14.66 1.25 -9.50
CA GLY A 173 13.87 0.86 -10.66
C GLY A 173 14.46 1.39 -11.96
N LYS A 174 14.35 0.62 -13.05
CA LYS A 174 14.81 1.05 -14.39
C LYS A 174 14.03 2.24 -14.94
N ASP A 175 12.75 2.29 -14.59
CA ASP A 175 11.81 3.34 -14.95
C ASP A 175 10.74 3.47 -13.85
N ASN A 176 9.75 4.35 -14.05
CA ASN A 176 8.69 4.58 -13.07
C ASN A 176 7.84 3.31 -12.81
N SER A 177 7.59 2.48 -13.83
CA SER A 177 6.77 1.27 -13.71
C SER A 177 7.51 0.22 -12.87
N GLU A 178 8.79 0.02 -13.15
CA GLU A 178 9.63 -0.90 -12.39
C GLU A 178 9.89 -0.41 -10.96
N LEU A 179 9.96 0.91 -10.74
CA LEU A 179 10.07 1.50 -9.41
C LEU A 179 8.81 1.27 -8.56
N ILE A 180 7.61 1.34 -9.17
CA ILE A 180 6.34 0.98 -8.50
C ILE A 180 6.39 -0.48 -8.06
N LYS A 181 6.76 -1.41 -8.95
CA LYS A 181 6.88 -2.84 -8.62
C LYS A 181 7.89 -3.09 -7.50
N ALA A 182 9.02 -2.38 -7.51
CA ALA A 182 10.02 -2.49 -6.46
C ALA A 182 9.50 -1.95 -5.10
N CYS A 183 8.72 -0.87 -5.10
CA CYS A 183 8.04 -0.39 -3.88
C CYS A 183 7.06 -1.45 -3.35
N GLU A 184 6.28 -2.08 -4.22
CA GLU A 184 5.30 -3.10 -3.80
C GLU A 184 5.95 -4.41 -3.34
N LYS A 185 7.04 -4.84 -3.98
CA LYS A 185 7.88 -5.92 -3.46
C LYS A 185 8.39 -5.59 -2.06
N ALA A 186 8.83 -4.35 -1.81
CA ALA A 186 9.24 -3.94 -0.48
C ALA A 186 8.10 -4.03 0.54
N ILE A 187 6.88 -3.59 0.18
CA ILE A 187 5.69 -3.75 1.02
C ILE A 187 5.48 -5.23 1.36
N PHE A 188 5.47 -6.11 0.36
CA PHE A 188 5.26 -7.55 0.59
C PHE A 188 6.32 -8.17 1.50
N VAL A 189 7.59 -7.81 1.36
CA VAL A 189 8.66 -8.27 2.25
C VAL A 189 8.49 -7.73 3.68
N ILE A 190 8.18 -6.43 3.83
CA ILE A 190 7.96 -5.78 5.13
C ILE A 190 6.87 -6.50 5.94
N PHE A 191 5.79 -6.88 5.27
CA PHE A 191 4.63 -7.52 5.88
C PHE A 191 4.67 -9.05 5.85
N LYS A 192 5.80 -9.65 5.45
CA LYS A 192 6.01 -11.11 5.39
C LYS A 192 4.98 -11.84 4.52
N ILE A 193 4.58 -11.20 3.43
CA ILE A 193 3.87 -11.83 2.33
C ILE A 193 4.88 -12.49 1.38
N LEU A 194 6.09 -11.91 1.28
CA LEU A 194 7.25 -12.42 0.55
C LEU A 194 8.48 -12.55 1.46
#